data_AF-A0A3M2HKG2-F1
#
_entry.id   AF-A0A3M2HKG2-F1
#
_cell.length_a   1.000
_cell.length_b   1.000
_cell.length_c   1.000
_cell.angle_alpha   90.00
_cell.angle_beta   90.00
_cell.angle_gamma   90.00
#
_symmetry.space_group_name_H-M   'P 1'
#
loop_
_entity.id
_entity.type
_entity.pdbx_description
1 polymer ?
#
loop_
_entity_poly.entity_id
_entity_poly.type
_entity_poly.pdbx_seq_one_letter_code
_entity_poly.pdbx_strand_id
1 'polypeptide(L)' 'MRDFVDELGVDGIVHVADVDGTIWESFGIYGQPAWVFVDDDGRTDAYLGGLGVDGLTQAVEALIAA' A
#
# COMPACT_ATOMS: atom_id res chain seq x y z
N MET A 1 -7.44 5.57 14.03
CA MET A 1 -6.28 4.80 13.55
C MET A 1 -5.94 3.64 14.47
N ARG A 2 -5.66 3.88 15.76
CA ARG A 2 -5.40 2.78 16.72
C ARG A 2 -6.53 1.74 16.74
N ASP A 3 -7.76 2.19 16.97
CA ASP A 3 -8.93 1.30 17.01
C ASP A 3 -9.10 0.49 15.71
N PHE A 4 -8.87 1.10 14.54
CA PHE A 4 -8.91 0.40 13.24
C PHE A 4 -7.85 -0.70 13.13
N VAL A 5 -6.62 -0.42 13.58
CA VAL A 5 -5.52 -1.40 13.55
C VAL A 5 -5.83 -2.56 14.49
N ASP A 6 -6.30 -2.26 15.69
CA ASP A 6 -6.64 -3.26 16.71
C ASP A 6 -7.85 -4.12 16.29
N GLU A 7 -8.91 -3.49 15.77
CA GLU A 7 -10.14 -4.17 15.35
C GLU A 7 -9.93 -5.10 14.15
N LEU A 8 -9.08 -4.71 13.18
CA LEU A 8 -8.81 -5.50 11.98
C LEU A 8 -7.60 -6.41 12.11
N GLY A 9 -6.83 -6.31 13.20
CA GLY A 9 -5.63 -7.12 13.43
C GLY A 9 -4.55 -6.93 12.37
N VAL A 10 -4.36 -5.68 11.92
CA VAL A 10 -3.41 -5.34 10.84
C VAL A 10 -2.08 -4.77 11.34
N ASP A 11 -1.74 -5.01 12.61
CA ASP A 11 -0.52 -4.53 13.27
C ASP A 11 0.79 -5.19 12.79
N GLY A 12 0.71 -6.21 11.94
CA GLY A 12 1.86 -6.87 11.31
C GLY A 12 2.62 -6.02 10.29
N ILE A 13 2.10 -4.83 9.93
CA ILE A 13 2.78 -3.85 9.07
C ILE A 13 2.80 -2.48 9.74
N VAL A 14 3.78 -1.65 9.35
CA VAL A 14 3.90 -0.28 9.88
C VAL A 14 2.74 0.57 9.38
N HIS A 15 2.07 1.24 10.33
CA HIS A 15 1.01 2.21 10.04
C HIS A 15 1.54 3.63 10.17
N VAL A 16 1.38 4.43 9.12
CA VAL A 16 1.75 5.85 9.10
C VAL A 16 0.48 6.69 9.02
N ALA A 17 0.33 7.65 9.93
CA ALA A 17 -0.77 8.61 9.90
C ALA A 17 -0.40 9.81 9.03
N ASP A 18 -0.79 9.77 7.75
CA ASP A 18 -0.59 10.85 6.79
C ASP A 18 -1.66 11.95 6.93
N VAL A 19 -1.64 12.67 8.06
CA VAL A 19 -2.71 13.62 8.43
C VAL A 19 -2.76 14.84 7.51
N ASP A 20 -1.61 15.25 6.96
CA ASP A 20 -1.51 16.37 6.03
C ASP A 20 -1.59 15.95 4.55
N GLY A 21 -1.60 14.65 4.26
CA GLY A 21 -1.73 14.08 2.91
C GLY A 21 -0.46 14.14 2.07
N THR A 22 0.68 14.52 2.65
CA THR A 22 1.93 14.72 1.90
C THR A 22 2.50 13.42 1.34
N ILE A 23 2.30 12.29 2.04
CA ILE A 23 2.75 10.97 1.55
C ILE A 23 1.86 10.55 0.38
N TRP A 24 0.54 10.65 0.51
CA TRP A 24 -0.41 10.31 -0.55
C TRP A 24 -0.18 11.16 -1.80
N GLU A 25 0.01 12.47 -1.64
CA GLU A 25 0.33 13.39 -2.74
C GLU A 25 1.60 12.98 -3.48
N SER A 26 2.66 12.58 -2.75
CA SER A 26 3.93 12.16 -3.35
C SER A 26 3.81 10.93 -4.27
N PHE A 27 2.83 10.07 -4.01
CA PHE A 27 2.52 8.90 -4.83
C PHE A 27 1.36 9.13 -5.83
N GLY A 28 0.81 10.34 -5.87
CA GLY A 28 -0.33 10.69 -6.74
C GLY A 28 -1.64 9.98 -6.36
N ILE A 29 -1.77 9.52 -5.11
CA ILE A 29 -2.96 8.81 -4.63
C ILE A 29 -4.01 9.82 -4.16
N TYR A 30 -5.19 9.77 -4.78
CA TYR A 30 -6.32 10.67 -4.45
C TYR A 30 -7.50 9.96 -3.79
N GLY A 31 -7.42 8.65 -3.58
CA GLY A 31 -8.50 7.86 -3.00
C GLY A 31 -8.06 6.48 -2.56
N GLN A 32 -8.81 5.91 -1.62
CA GLN A 32 -8.65 4.53 -1.14
C GLN A 32 -9.75 3.61 -1.67
N PRO A 33 -9.50 2.29 -1.73
CA PRO A 33 -8.20 1.63 -1.48
C PRO A 33 -7.19 1.90 -2.61
N ALA A 34 -5.89 1.86 -2.26
CA ALA A 34 -4.79 2.01 -3.20
C ALA A 34 -3.58 1.20 -2.73
N TRP A 35 -2.73 0.82 -3.67
CA TRP A 35 -1.49 0.07 -3.44
C TRP A 35 -0.35 0.74 -4.21
N VAL A 36 0.81 0.85 -3.56
CA VAL A 36 2.06 1.27 -4.21
C VAL A 36 3.07 0.16 -4.01
N PHE A 37 3.58 -0.38 -5.11
CA PHE A 37 4.61 -1.41 -5.16
C PHE A 37 5.94 -0.74 -5.44
N VAL A 38 6.97 -1.10 -4.68
CA VAL A 38 8.32 -0.52 -4.79
C VAL A 38 9.29 -1.67 -5.02
N ASP A 39 10.12 -1.57 -6.05
CA ASP A 39 11.17 -2.57 -6.34
C ASP A 39 12.51 -2.23 -5.66
N ASP A 40 13.50 -3.10 -5.86
CA ASP A 40 14.84 -2.98 -5.25
C ASP A 40 15.62 -1.75 -5.74
N ASP A 41 15.27 -1.20 -6.90
CA ASP A 41 15.84 0.03 -7.46
C ASP A 41 15.08 1.29 -6.98
N GLY A 42 14.02 1.12 -6.18
CA GLY A 42 13.18 2.20 -5.67
C GLY A 42 12.19 2.75 -6.70
N ARG A 43 11.98 2.07 -7.83
CA ARG A 43 10.94 2.42 -8.79
C ARG A 43 9.58 2.00 -8.23
N THR A 44 8.57 2.82 -8.50
CA THR A 44 7.23 2.61 -7.96
C THR A 44 6.19 2.36 -9.05
N ASP A 45 5.25 1.46 -8.76
CA ASP A 45 4.02 1.28 -9.55
C ASP A 45 2.79 1.38 -8.63
N ALA A 46 1.79 2.15 -9.05
CA ALA A 46 0.64 2.49 -8.24
C ALA A 46 -0.65 1.95 -8.84
N TYR A 47 -1.47 1.32 -8.00
CA TYR A 47 -2.78 0.79 -8.36
C TYR A 47 -3.87 1.41 -7.49
N LEU A 48 -4.86 2.05 -8.13
CA LEU A 48 -6.05 2.59 -7.47
C LEU A 48 -7.17 1.56 -7.52
N GLY A 49 -7.67 1.15 -6.35
CA GLY A 49 -8.70 0.14 -6.19
C GLY A 49 -8.27 -1.02 -5.29
N GLY A 50 -9.22 -1.92 -5.04
CA GLY A 50 -8.95 -3.13 -4.27
C GLY A 50 -8.40 -4.22 -5.17
N LEU A 51 -7.28 -4.84 -4.79
CA LEU A 51 -6.66 -5.95 -5.52
C LEU A 51 -7.19 -7.33 -5.11
N GLY A 52 -7.77 -7.45 -3.91
CA GLY A 52 -8.03 -8.75 -3.30
C GLY A 52 -6.74 -9.54 -3.04
N VAL A 53 -6.89 -10.77 -2.56
CA VAL A 53 -5.74 -11.62 -2.17
C VAL A 53 -4.92 -12.04 -3.40
N ASP A 54 -5.57 -12.49 -4.46
CA ASP A 54 -4.89 -13.01 -5.65
C ASP A 54 -4.12 -11.90 -6.39
N GLY A 55 -4.72 -10.72 -6.54
CA GLY A 55 -4.07 -9.58 -7.18
C GLY A 55 -2.87 -9.07 -6.38
N LEU A 56 -2.99 -9.01 -5.05
CA LEU A 56 -1.87 -8.62 -4.19
C LEU A 56 -0.74 -9.65 -4.23
N THR A 57 -1.06 -10.94 -4.17
CA THR A 57 -0.08 -12.02 -4.26
C THR A 57 0.69 -11.94 -5.57
N GLN A 58 -0.01 -11.80 -6.69
CA GLN A 58 0.62 -11.69 -8.00
C GLN A 58 1.55 -10.47 -8.11
N ALA A 59 1.14 -9.32 -7.59
CA ALA A 59 1.95 -8.11 -7.63
C ALA A 59 3.25 -8.26 -6.80
N VAL A 60 3.17 -8.89 -5.62
CA VAL A 60 4.35 -9.16 -4.78
C VAL A 60 5.27 -10.20 -5.42
N GLU A 61 4.72 -11.28 -5.99
CA GLU A 61 5.51 -12.29 -6.70
C GLU A 61 6.27 -11.68 -7.90
N ALA A 62 5.66 -10.74 -8.61
CA ALA A 62 6.30 -10.03 -9.71
C ALA A 62 7.50 -9.19 -9.24
N LEU A 63 7.42 -8.56 -8.06
CA LEU A 63 8.55 -7.83 -7.47
C LEU A 63 9.70 -8.76 -7.09
N ILE A 64 9.41 -9.94 -6.54
CA ILE A 64 10.43 -10.92 -6.12
C ILE A 64 11.17 -11.52 -7.33
N ALA A 65 10.52 -11.58 -8.49
CA ALA A 65 11.08 -12.14 -9.71
C ALA A 65 11.89 -11.13 -10.57
N ALA A 66 11.87 -9.85 -10.21
CA ALA A 66 12.58 -8.77 -10.90
C ALA A 66 14.07 -8.75 -10.54
#